data_AF-A0A7W4YXQ7-F1
#
_entry.id   AF-A0A7W4YXQ7-F1
#
_cell.length_a   1.000
_cell.length_b   1.000
_cell.length_c   1.000
_cell.angle_alpha   90.00
_cell.angle_beta   90.00
_cell.angle_gamma   90.00
#
_symmetry.space_group_name_H-M   'P 1'
#
loop_
_entity.id
_entity.type
_entity.pdbx_description
1 polymer ?
#
loop_
_entity_poly.entity_id
_entity_poly.type
_entity_poly.pdbx_seq_one_letter_code
_entity_poly.pdbx_strand_id
1 'polypeptide(L)'
;MIDPANRRQPLPSSRKLAGSVALAAASAAVILILLVLPAEYEIDKTGFGRLIGLVPTDEERARAFVFDPPMIPAPPGHGRPIR
;
A
#
# COMPACT_ATOMS: atom_id res chain seq x y z
N MET A 1 31.39 -25.50 -28.62
CA MET A 1 31.37 -24.26 -29.42
C MET A 1 30.01 -23.60 -29.19
N ILE A 2 29.95 -22.55 -28.38
CA ILE A 2 28.72 -21.81 -28.08
C ILE A 2 28.57 -20.75 -29.16
N ASP A 3 27.47 -20.76 -29.92
CA ASP A 3 27.22 -19.76 -30.97
C ASP A 3 26.97 -18.39 -30.32
N PRO A 4 27.86 -17.39 -30.48
CA PRO A 4 27.66 -16.07 -29.89
C PRO A 4 26.54 -15.27 -30.59
N ALA A 5 26.03 -15.78 -31.72
CA ALA A 5 25.11 -15.09 -32.61
C ALA A 5 23.63 -15.13 -32.17
N ASN A 6 23.23 -16.04 -31.27
CA ASN A 6 21.81 -16.28 -30.96
C ASN A 6 21.34 -15.75 -29.59
N ARG A 7 21.82 -14.57 -29.18
CA ARG A 7 21.23 -13.78 -28.07
C ARG A 7 20.36 -12.61 -28.55
N ARG A 8 20.22 -12.42 -29.85
CA ARG A 8 19.39 -11.34 -30.41
C ARG A 8 17.96 -11.83 -30.53
N GLN A 9 17.17 -11.54 -29.50
CA GLN A 9 15.73 -11.72 -29.54
C GLN A 9 15.17 -10.84 -30.68
N PRO A 10 14.53 -11.41 -31.69
CA PRO A 10 14.01 -10.63 -32.82
C PRO A 10 13.05 -9.56 -32.29
N LEU A 11 13.22 -8.32 -32.78
CA LEU A 11 12.45 -7.16 -32.33
C LEU A 11 10.95 -7.49 -32.40
N PRO A 12 10.18 -7.22 -31.33
CA PRO A 12 8.74 -7.42 -31.36
C PRO A 12 8.14 -6.51 -32.45
N SER A 13 7.27 -7.07 -33.30
CA SER A 13 6.50 -6.28 -34.27
C SER A 13 5.73 -5.16 -33.56
N SER A 14 5.46 -4.04 -34.23
CA SER A 14 4.73 -2.89 -33.64
C SER A 14 3.39 -3.30 -32.99
N ARG A 15 2.70 -4.31 -33.54
CA ARG A 15 1.46 -4.87 -32.95
C ARG A 15 1.71 -5.58 -31.62
N LYS A 16 2.81 -6.32 -31.49
CA LYS A 16 3.23 -6.96 -30.24
C LYS A 16 3.62 -5.92 -29.19
N LEU A 17 4.33 -4.87 -29.60
CA LEU A 17 4.69 -3.76 -28.72
C LEU A 17 3.43 -3.06 -28.18
N ALA A 18 2.51 -2.68 -29.06
CA ALA A 18 1.24 -2.05 -28.65
C ALA A 18 0.44 -2.94 -27.69
N GLY A 19 0.40 -4.25 -27.94
CA GLY A 19 -0.21 -5.22 -27.03
C GLY A 19 0.43 -5.21 -25.64
N SER A 20 1.76 -5.23 -25.56
CA SER A 20 2.47 -5.18 -24.27
C SER A 20 2.25 -3.85 -23.52
N VAL A 21 2.22 -2.72 -24.24
CA VAL A 21 1.95 -1.41 -23.63
C VAL A 21 0.53 -1.34 -23.10
N ALA A 22 -0.45 -1.84 -23.86
CA ALA A 22 -1.83 -1.90 -23.40
C ALA A 22 -1.99 -2.76 -22.15
N LEU A 23 -1.32 -3.92 -22.10
CA LEU A 23 -1.31 -4.78 -20.93
C LEU A 23 -0.65 -4.10 -19.72
N ALA A 24 0.50 -3.46 -19.92
CA ALA A 24 1.18 -2.71 -18.86
C ALA A 24 0.32 -1.56 -18.32
N ALA A 25 -0.33 -0.80 -19.20
CA ALA A 25 -1.23 0.28 -18.82
C ALA A 25 -2.44 -0.24 -18.03
N ALA A 26 -3.02 -1.38 -18.44
CA ALA A 26 -4.10 -2.02 -17.70
C ALA A 26 -3.65 -2.45 -16.29
N SER A 27 -2.49 -3.10 -16.19
CA SER A 27 -1.90 -3.48 -14.88
C SER A 27 -1.65 -2.25 -13.99
N ALA A 28 -1.13 -1.17 -14.55
CA ALA A 28 -0.91 0.07 -13.83
C ALA A 28 -2.23 0.68 -13.31
N ALA A 29 -3.29 0.67 -14.13
CA ALA A 29 -4.60 1.13 -13.70
C ALA A 29 -5.18 0.30 -12.55
N VAL A 30 -4.98 -1.02 -12.57
CA VAL A 30 -5.40 -1.90 -11.46
C VAL A 30 -4.65 -1.58 -10.17
N ILE A 31 -3.32 -1.42 -10.24
CA ILE A 31 -2.50 -1.04 -9.08
C ILE A 31 -2.93 0.33 -8.52
N LEU A 32 -3.16 1.30 -9.41
CA LEU A 32 -3.61 2.64 -9.03
C LEU A 32 -4.92 2.58 -8.24
N ILE A 33 -5.93 1.85 -8.75
CA ILE A 33 -7.27 1.82 -8.15
C ILE A 33 -7.28 1.01 -6.84
N LEU A 34 -6.54 -0.10 -6.76
CA LEU A 34 -6.61 -1.02 -5.62
C LEU A 34 -5.64 -0.68 -4.48
N LEU A 35 -4.51 -0.05 -4.78
CA LEU A 35 -3.42 0.13 -3.81
C LEU A 35 -3.12 1.61 -3.57
N VAL A 36 -2.87 2.37 -4.65
CA VAL A 36 -2.42 3.77 -4.53
C VAL A 36 -3.56 4.68 -4.05
N LEU A 37 -4.73 4.61 -4.70
CA LEU A 37 -5.87 5.44 -4.31
C LEU A 37 -6.33 5.17 -2.86
N PRO A 38 -6.43 3.92 -2.39
CA PRO A 38 -6.73 3.64 -0.99
C PRO A 38 -5.64 4.10 -0.02
N ALA A 39 -4.37 3.81 -0.31
CA ALA A 39 -3.28 4.07 0.63
C ALA A 39 -2.92 5.56 0.77
N GLU A 40 -2.99 6.32 -0.32
CA GLU A 40 -2.56 7.73 -0.31
C GLU A 40 -3.73 8.70 -0.13
N TYR A 41 -4.91 8.37 -0.66
CA TYR A 41 -6.04 9.29 -0.72
C TYR A 41 -7.27 8.79 0.04
N GLU A 42 -7.20 7.61 0.69
CA GLU A 42 -8.34 6.96 1.34
C GLU A 42 -9.55 6.72 0.38
N ILE A 43 -9.32 6.77 -0.94
CA ILE A 43 -10.37 6.56 -1.95
C ILE A 43 -10.43 5.07 -2.29
N ASP A 44 -11.37 4.36 -1.67
CA ASP A 44 -11.58 2.92 -1.89
C ASP A 44 -12.94 2.61 -2.52
N LYS A 45 -13.01 2.69 -3.85
CA LYS A 45 -14.20 2.35 -4.63
C LYS A 45 -14.50 0.85 -4.71
N THR A 46 -13.49 0.02 -4.43
CA THR A 46 -13.58 -1.44 -4.59
C THR A 46 -13.84 -2.17 -3.28
N GLY A 47 -13.59 -1.53 -2.14
CA GLY A 47 -13.61 -2.15 -0.81
C GLY A 47 -12.32 -2.92 -0.49
N PHE A 48 -11.41 -3.10 -1.45
CA PHE A 48 -10.19 -3.88 -1.27
C PHE A 48 -9.23 -3.19 -0.30
N GLY A 49 -9.07 -1.88 -0.40
CA GLY A 49 -8.19 -1.10 0.48
C GLY A 49 -8.60 -1.24 1.95
N ARG A 50 -9.89 -1.18 2.27
CA ARG A 50 -10.40 -1.46 3.62
C ARG A 50 -10.21 -2.92 4.03
N LEU A 51 -10.41 -3.87 3.12
CA LEU A 51 -10.25 -5.30 3.39
C LEU A 51 -8.83 -5.65 3.85
N ILE A 52 -7.82 -5.03 3.24
CA ILE A 52 -6.40 -5.27 3.58
C ILE A 52 -5.80 -4.22 4.52
N GLY A 53 -6.63 -3.32 5.09
CA GLY A 53 -6.19 -2.34 6.09
C GLY A 53 -5.36 -1.17 5.54
N LEU A 54 -5.44 -0.87 4.24
CA LEU A 54 -4.83 0.34 3.66
C LEU A 54 -5.64 1.60 3.96
N VAL A 55 -6.95 1.47 4.15
CA VAL A 55 -7.83 2.58 4.53
C VAL A 55 -8.28 2.36 5.97
N PRO A 56 -8.05 3.33 6.88
CA PRO A 56 -8.50 3.24 8.26
C PRO A 56 -10.02 3.11 8.33
N THR A 57 -10.48 2.28 9.25
CA THR A 57 -11.88 2.24 9.68
C THR A 57 -12.22 3.43 10.57
N ASP A 58 -13.52 3.67 10.76
CA ASP A 58 -13.99 4.74 11.64
C ASP A 58 -13.50 4.56 13.09
N GLU A 59 -13.33 3.31 13.54
CA GLU A 59 -12.81 3.00 14.88
C GLU A 59 -11.34 3.40 15.04
N GLU A 60 -10.50 3.05 14.06
CA GLU A 60 -9.07 3.41 14.07
C GLU A 60 -8.89 4.92 13.96
N ARG A 61 -9.74 5.59 13.16
CA ARG A 61 -9.76 7.05 13.06
C ARG A 61 -10.20 7.71 14.36
N ALA A 62 -11.22 7.17 15.03
CA ALA A 62 -11.66 7.64 16.34
C ALA A 62 -10.55 7.46 17.38
N ARG A 63 -9.86 6.32 17.39
CA ARG A 63 -8.70 6.08 18.27
C ARG A 63 -7.52 7.00 17.97
N ALA A 64 -7.26 7.33 16.70
CA ALA A 64 -6.22 8.30 16.36
C ALA A 64 -6.53 9.71 16.88
N PHE A 65 -7.82 10.08 16.96
CA PHE A 65 -8.28 11.34 17.54
C PHE A 65 -8.31 11.30 19.08
N VAL A 66 -8.49 10.12 19.66
CA VAL A 66 -8.48 9.84 21.10
C VAL A 66 -7.13 9.23 21.48
N PHE A 67 -6.09 10.07 21.58
CA PHE A 67 -4.78 9.66 22.13
C PHE A 67 -4.96 8.97 23.51
N ASP A 68 -4.59 7.68 23.63
CA ASP A 68 -4.42 6.97 24.91
C ASP A 68 -3.41 5.82 24.75
N PRO A 69 -2.36 5.61 25.58
CA PRO A 69 -1.98 6.26 26.85
C PRO A 69 -0.96 7.40 26.72
N PRO A 70 -0.70 8.18 27.79
CA PRO A 70 0.34 9.20 27.77
C PRO A 70 1.71 8.59 27.46
N MET A 71 2.41 9.14 26.47
CA MET A 71 3.82 8.82 26.17
C MET A 71 4.77 9.19 27.34
N ILE A 72 4.25 9.94 28.32
CA ILE A 72 4.91 10.18 29.60
C ILE A 72 4.29 9.20 30.61
N PRO A 73 5.04 8.21 31.12
CA PRO A 73 4.54 7.34 32.18
C PRO A 73 4.07 8.23 33.33
N ALA A 74 2.87 7.95 33.86
CA ALA A 74 2.38 8.64 35.04
C ALA A 74 3.52 8.67 36.08
N PRO A 75 3.84 9.84 36.66
CA PRO A 75 4.94 9.94 37.62
C PRO A 75 4.73 8.86 38.68
N PRO A 76 5.79 8.13 39.07
CA PRO A 76 5.66 7.03 40.01
C PRO A 76 4.88 7.56 41.22
N GLY A 77 3.71 6.95 41.45
CA GLY A 77 2.79 7.41 42.49
C GLY A 77 3.59 7.59 43.76
N HIS A 78 3.53 8.80 44.35
CA HIS A 78 4.17 9.05 45.62
C HIS A 78 3.68 7.97 46.58
N GLY A 79 4.63 7.15 47.04
CA GLY A 79 4.36 5.99 47.87
C GLY A 79 3.39 6.38 48.98
N ARG A 80 2.34 5.57 49.14
CA ARG A 80 1.41 5.70 50.27
C ARG A 80 2.22 5.87 51.55
N PRO A 81 1.88 6.82 52.44
CA PRO A 81 2.56 6.95 53.71
C PRO A 81 2.47 5.62 54.44
N ILE A 82 3.63 5.01 54.67
CA ILE A 82 3.79 3.89 55.58
C ILE A 82 3.37 4.39 56.96
N ARG A 83 2.25 3.85 57.45
CA ARG A 83 1.75 4.08 58.80
C ARG A 83 2.54 3.24 59.80
#